data_AF-X8BFJ6-F1
#
_entry.id   AF-X8BFJ6-F1
#
_cell.length_a   1.000
_cell.length_b   1.000
_cell.length_c   1.000
_cell.angle_alpha   90.00
_cell.angle_beta   90.00
_cell.angle_gamma   90.00
#
_symmetry.space_group_name_H-M   'P 1'
#
loop_
_entity.id
_entity.type
_entity.pdbx_description
1 polymer ?
#
loop_
_entity_poly.entity_id
_entity_poly.type
_entity_poly.pdbx_seq_one_letter_code
_entity_poly.pdbx_strand_id
1 'polypeptide(L)' 'MVDDDFASPQYWTRHIREPVRFADSIRFAHSAGANRFLEVGPGGGLTTSIEESLPDVEPVSLPMLRKDRPSRRA' A
#
# COMPACT_ATOMS: atom_id res chain seq x y z
N MET A 1 -23.89 4.27 16.16
CA MET A 1 -23.49 3.62 14.89
C MET A 1 -22.15 4.20 14.54
N VAL A 2 -21.09 3.39 14.49
CA VAL A 2 -19.73 3.90 14.24
C VAL A 2 -19.59 4.02 12.73
N ASP A 3 -19.82 5.22 12.19
CA ASP A 3 -19.76 5.49 10.74
C ASP A 3 -18.34 5.32 10.15
N ASP A 4 -17.33 5.05 10.99
CA ASP A 4 -15.92 4.84 10.63
C ASP A 4 -15.45 3.38 10.79
N ASP A 5 -16.37 2.43 10.99
CA ASP A 5 -16.02 1.01 10.96
C ASP A 5 -15.67 0.57 9.53
N PHE A 6 -14.55 -0.14 9.36
CA PHE A 6 -14.09 -0.71 8.09
C PHE A 6 -15.10 -1.71 7.49
N ALA A 7 -15.95 -2.33 8.33
CA ALA A 7 -17.01 -3.22 7.88
C ALA A 7 -18.26 -2.48 7.36
N SER A 8 -18.33 -1.14 7.50
CA SER A 8 -19.49 -0.35 7.10
C SER A 8 -19.52 -0.03 5.60
N PRO A 9 -20.70 -0.01 4.94
CA PRO A 9 -20.82 0.45 3.56
C PRO A 9 -20.42 1.93 3.36
N GLN A 10 -20.59 2.76 4.39
CA GLN A 10 -20.26 4.18 4.39
C GLN A 10 -18.75 4.39 4.19
N TYR A 11 -17.92 3.61 4.90
CA TYR A 11 -16.48 3.61 4.73
C TYR A 11 -16.08 3.35 3.27
N TRP A 12 -16.61 2.30 2.65
CA TRP A 12 -16.28 1.94 1.27
C TRP A 12 -16.79 2.95 0.24
N THR A 13 -17.96 3.54 0.50
CA THR A 13 -18.50 4.62 -0.32
C THR A 13 -17.59 5.86 -0.30
N ARG A 14 -17.02 6.18 0.86
CA ARG A 14 -16.03 7.25 1.01
C ARG A 14 -14.71 6.87 0.34
N HIS A 15 -14.25 5.63 0.53
CA HIS A 15 -12.99 5.11 -0.02
C HIS A 15 -12.88 5.25 -1.54
N ILE A 16 -13.98 5.07 -2.28
CA ILE A 16 -13.99 5.24 -3.74
C ILE A 16 -14.12 6.70 -4.20
N ARG A 17 -14.52 7.62 -3.32
CA ARG A 17 -14.77 9.04 -3.63
C ARG A 17 -13.62 9.95 -3.23
N GLU A 18 -12.93 9.62 -2.15
CA GLU A 18 -11.86 10.45 -1.60
C GLU A 18 -10.48 10.08 -2.16
N PRO A 19 -9.54 11.04 -2.20
CA PRO A 19 -8.18 10.78 -2.64
C PRO A 19 -7.47 9.73 -1.77
N VAL A 20 -6.75 8.81 -2.41
CA VAL A 20 -5.91 7.83 -1.70
C VAL A 20 -4.64 8.52 -1.20
N ARG A 21 -4.51 8.67 0.13
CA ARG A 21 -3.34 9.28 0.79
C ARG A 21 -2.19 8.29 0.98
N PHE A 22 -1.75 7.64 -0.11
CA PHE A 22 -0.77 6.55 -0.04
C PHE A 22 0.57 6.97 0.60
N ALA A 23 1.14 8.09 0.15
CA ALA A 23 2.43 8.56 0.65
C ALA A 23 2.41 8.88 2.15
N ASP A 24 1.29 9.41 2.64
CA ASP A 24 1.12 9.70 4.07
C ASP A 24 1.09 8.39 4.89
N SER A 25 0.43 7.35 4.38
CA SER A 25 0.42 6.02 5.00
C SER A 25 1.81 5.39 5.05
N ILE A 26 2.62 5.53 3.99
CA ILE A 26 4.00 5.01 3.99
C ILE A 26 4.87 5.75 5.00
N ARG A 27 4.79 7.09 5.05
CA ARG A 27 5.53 7.89 6.05
C ARG A 27 5.12 7.56 7.48
N PHE A 28 3.83 7.33 7.71
CA PHE A 28 3.32 6.89 9.00
C PHE A 28 3.82 5.49 9.38
N ALA A 29 3.79 4.53 8.46
CA ALA A 29 4.32 3.19 8.72
C ALA A 29 5.82 3.23 9.04
N HIS A 30 6.59 4.05 8.30
CA HIS A 30 8.01 4.24 8.56
C HIS A 30 8.28 4.89 9.92
N SER A 31 7.52 5.92 10.31
CA SER A 31 7.66 6.53 11.64
C SER A 31 7.28 5.57 12.78
N ALA A 32 6.42 4.59 12.50
CA ALA A 32 6.12 3.47 13.40
C ALA A 32 7.18 2.35 13.39
N GLY A 33 8.28 2.48 12.62
CA GLY A 33 9.41 1.56 12.58
C GLY A 33 9.45 0.59 11.41
N ALA A 34 8.50 0.67 10.46
CA ALA A 34 8.53 -0.18 9.28
C ALA A 34 9.64 0.25 8.30
N ASN A 35 10.49 -0.68 7.89
CA ASN A 35 11.55 -0.45 6.90
C ASN A 35 11.58 -1.48 5.76
N ARG A 36 10.64 -2.43 5.78
CA ARG A 36 10.50 -3.51 4.81
C ARG A 36 9.05 -3.54 4.34
N PHE A 37 8.85 -3.45 3.04
CA PHE A 37 7.56 -3.43 2.39
C PHE A 37 7.48 -4.56 1.37
N LEU A 38 6.33 -5.23 1.34
CA LEU A 38 6.02 -6.28 0.37
C LEU A 38 4.81 -5.83 -0.43
N GLU A 39 4.98 -5.58 -1.72
CA GLU A 39 3.88 -5.27 -2.62
C GLU A 39 3.13 -6.56 -3.00
N VAL A 40 1.84 -6.59 -2.68
CA VAL A 40 0.95 -7.70 -3.02
C VAL A 40 0.24 -7.37 -4.33
N GLY A 41 0.82 -7.81 -5.44
CA GLY A 41 0.24 -7.61 -6.77
C GLY A 41 1.29 -7.77 -7.88
N PRO A 42 0.86 -7.98 -9.14
CA PRO A 42 1.75 -8.20 -10.27
C PRO A 42 2.38 -6.92 -10.83
N GLY A 43 2.16 -5.75 -10.23
CA GLY A 43 2.41 -4.45 -10.84
C GLY A 43 3.83 -3.90 -10.64
N GLY A 44 4.41 -4.06 -9.47
CA GLY A 44 5.65 -3.38 -9.08
C GLY A 44 5.50 -1.86 -8.88
N GLY A 45 4.31 -1.30 -9.12
CA GLY A 45 4.08 0.14 -9.09
C GLY A 45 4.09 0.71 -7.67
N LEU A 46 3.60 -0.04 -6.70
CA LEU A 46 3.62 0.41 -5.30
C LEU A 46 5.05 0.43 -4.74
N THR A 47 5.92 -0.47 -5.22
CA THR A 47 7.34 -0.50 -4.86
C THR A 47 8.00 0.84 -5.18
N THR A 48 7.83 1.34 -6.42
CA THR A 48 8.34 2.66 -6.81
C THR A 48 7.70 3.78 -5.99
N SER A 49 6.37 3.75 -5.78
CA SER A 49 5.69 4.79 -4.99
C SER A 49 6.12 4.83 -3.52
N ILE A 50 6.59 3.71 -2.96
CA ILE A 50 7.16 3.65 -1.60
C ILE A 50 8.49 4.40 -1.55
N GLU A 51 9.37 4.17 -2.52
CA GLU A 51 10.66 4.86 -2.65
C GLU A 51 10.47 6.37 -2.81
N GLU A 52 9.53 6.78 -3.67
CA GLU A 52 9.17 8.20 -3.86
C GLU A 52 8.58 8.86 -2.60
N SER A 53 7.92 8.08 -1.74
CA SER A 53 7.32 8.59 -0.50
C SER A 53 8.34 8.84 0.61
N LEU A 54 9.52 8.22 0.52
CA LEU A 54 10.61 8.24 1.51
C LEU A 54 11.95 8.63 0.84
N PRO A 55 12.07 9.84 0.25
CA PRO A 55 13.23 10.19 -0.59
C PRO A 55 14.57 10.20 0.15
N ASP A 56 14.56 10.36 1.48
CA ASP A 56 15.76 10.43 2.33
C ASP A 56 16.09 9.09 3.02
N VAL A 57 15.41 8.01 2.66
CA VAL A 57 15.56 6.67 3.25
C VAL A 57 15.70 5.64 2.14
N GLU A 58 16.45 4.57 2.40
CA GLU A 58 16.50 3.40 1.52
C GLU A 58 15.67 2.25 2.13
N PRO A 59 14.32 2.25 1.98
CA PRO A 59 13.49 1.14 2.43
C PRO A 59 13.72 -0.10 1.56
N VAL A 60 13.58 -1.29 2.14
CA VAL A 60 13.52 -2.52 1.34
C VAL A 60 12.10 -2.69 0.84
N SER A 61 11.86 -2.53 -0.46
CA SER A 61 10.55 -2.79 -1.08
C SER A 61 10.65 -3.86 -2.15
N LEU A 62 9.76 -4.85 -2.11
CA LEU A 62 9.78 -5.99 -3.03
C LEU A 62 8.38 -6.33 -3.53
N PRO A 63 8.19 -6.59 -4.85
CA PRO A 63 6.95 -7.15 -5.35
C PRO A 63 6.89 -8.67 -5.11
N MET A 64 5.76 -9.14 -4.60
CA MET A 64 5.51 -10.57 -4.36
C MET A 64 5.20 -11.33 -5.67
N LEU A 65 4.54 -10.67 -6.63
CA LEU A 65 4.15 -11.26 -7.91
C LEU A 65 4.86 -10.52 -9.05
N ARG A 66 5.27 -11.27 -10.08
CA ARG A 66 5.82 -10.69 -11.31
C ARG A 66 4.76 -10.68 -12.39
N LYS A 67 4.61 -9.55 -13.08
CA LYS A 67 3.62 -9.32 -14.15
C LYS A 67 3.57 -10.42 -15.21
N ASP A 68 4.73 -10.97 -15.56
CA ASP A 68 4.87 -11.96 -16.63
C ASP A 68 4.93 -13.42 -16.15
N ARG A 69 4.57 -13.69 -14.89
CA ARG A 69 4.51 -15.05 -14.36
C ARG A 69 3.08 -15.37 -13.90
N PRO A 70 2.43 -16.42 -14.43
CA PRO A 70 1.12 -16.84 -13.95
C PRO A 70 1.20 -17.13 -12.45
N SER A 71 0.25 -16.59 -11.69
CA SER A 71 0.15 -16.89 -10.27
C SER A 71 -0.12 -18.39 -10.11
N ARG A 72 0.75 -19.08 -9.36
CA ARG A 72 0.51 -20.49 -9.05
C ARG A 72 -0.61 -20.53 -8.02
N ARG A 73 -1.83 -20.86 -8.43
CA ARG A 73 -2.89 -21.26 -7.51
C ARG A 73 -2.40 -22.49 -6.74
N ALA A 74 -2.47 -22.43 -5.41
CA ALA A 74 -2.42 -23.62 -4.56
C ALA A 74 -3.77 -24.36 -4.67
#